data_AF-A0A2V7LAA0-F1
#
_entry.id   AF-A0A2V7LAA0-F1
#
_cell.length_a   1.000
_cell.length_b   1.000
_cell.length_c   1.000
_cell.angle_alpha   90.00
_cell.angle_beta   90.00
_cell.angle_gamma   90.00
#
_symmetry.space_group_name_H-M   'P 1'
#
loop_
_entity.id
_entity.type
_entity.pdbx_description
1 polymer ?
#
loop_
_entity_poly.entity_id
_entity_poly.type
_entity_poly.pdbx_seq_one_letter_code
_entity_poly.pdbx_strand_id
1 'polypeptide(L)'
;MRLAQQLYEGIEAGEEGPVGLISYMRTDSVRVADSAIAQARAYIAKEYGNRYLPAEPVEHKSGKSNARVQDAHEAIRPTDVLRRPDDLKQYLDSRQFKLYQLIWRRFVASQMTPAVFETTKVDFELGRFVFRATGSRVLFDGYHALYHEAHEPEEGKTLEDLPPIPPLAQGDVVTVKQITPSQHFTEPPPRYSEASLVKELERLGIGRPSTYATIISTLKTRWYATAKDRRFAPTPLGETVWQVMKRSFPAVFDVGFTAQMEDELDKVEEGDLAWQEVLGDFWGPFSKALDAVDVQKLIHDVHDLSELHKEKCPTCGSALVVRSGRFGPFIACSRYPAECRFTRPLRRDKVPDKPTDEICQECGAPMVIKTGRYGEFLACTRFPACKHTRPVPLGVKCPKCGVGDLAERRTRKGRNFFGCLRYPECDYSTWNRPVAVACPSCGFVGMEEKQTKTKGVSRKCLKCGHEVMVEEAAPAESVAS
;
A
#
# COMPACT_ATOMS: atom_id res chain seq x y z
N MET A 1 -5.97 0.93 13.25
CA MET A 1 -7.24 0.43 13.82
C MET A 1 -7.08 -0.33 15.13
N ARG A 2 -6.57 -1.58 15.19
CA ARG A 2 -6.48 -2.32 16.48
C ARG A 2 -5.81 -1.55 17.62
N LEU A 3 -4.69 -0.86 17.35
CA LEU A 3 -4.00 -0.05 18.37
C LEU A 3 -4.83 1.17 18.80
N ALA A 4 -5.52 1.82 17.86
CA ALA A 4 -6.39 2.96 18.17
C ALA A 4 -7.59 2.51 19.02
N GLN A 5 -8.15 1.34 18.73
CA GLN A 5 -9.21 0.74 19.55
C GLN A 5 -8.76 0.51 20.99
N GLN A 6 -7.55 -0.03 21.20
CA GLN A 6 -6.99 -0.20 22.55
C GLN A 6 -6.79 1.14 23.27
N LEU A 7 -6.29 2.17 22.57
CA LEU A 7 -6.12 3.50 23.14
C LEU A 7 -7.46 4.17 23.50
N TYR A 8 -8.55 3.84 22.78
CA TYR A 8 -9.90 4.32 23.05
C TYR A 8 -10.56 3.57 24.22
N GLU A 9 -10.51 2.23 24.21
CA GLU A 9 -11.14 1.37 25.22
C GLU A 9 -10.50 1.50 26.61
N GLY A 10 -9.21 1.81 26.67
CA GLY A 10 -8.50 2.15 27.89
C GLY A 10 -7.16 1.44 28.03
N ILE A 11 -6.20 2.12 28.65
CA ILE A 11 -4.90 1.59 29.05
C ILE A 11 -4.71 1.86 30.55
N GLU A 12 -4.16 0.90 31.28
CA GLU A 12 -3.77 1.06 32.68
C GLU A 12 -2.65 2.12 32.80
N ALA A 13 -2.98 3.29 33.35
CA ALA A 13 -2.12 4.45 33.42
C ALA A 13 -1.78 4.81 34.89
N GLY A 14 -0.99 3.96 35.54
CA GLY A 14 -0.51 4.22 36.91
C GLY A 14 -1.63 4.28 37.94
N GLU A 15 -1.65 5.33 38.76
CA GLU A 15 -2.64 5.52 39.83
C GLU A 15 -4.03 5.95 39.33
N GLU A 16 -4.15 6.40 38.07
CA GLU A 16 -5.44 6.76 37.46
C GLU A 16 -6.27 5.52 37.03
N GLY A 17 -5.66 4.33 37.03
CA GLY A 17 -6.30 3.10 36.56
C GLY A 17 -6.52 3.08 35.03
N PRO A 18 -7.54 2.35 34.53
CA PRO A 18 -7.79 2.24 33.10
C PRO A 18 -8.40 3.53 32.53
N VAL A 19 -7.64 4.19 31.64
CA VAL A 19 -8.04 5.47 31.03
C VAL A 19 -8.06 5.38 29.51
N GLY A 20 -9.16 5.84 28.89
CA GLY A 20 -9.24 6.07 27.45
C GLY A 20 -8.38 7.26 27.04
N LEU A 21 -7.33 7.02 26.26
CA LEU A 21 -6.32 8.01 25.89
C LEU A 21 -6.72 8.86 24.68
N ILE A 22 -7.57 8.34 23.80
CA ILE A 22 -8.02 9.04 22.58
C ILE A 22 -9.55 8.99 22.42
N SER A 23 -10.09 9.92 21.63
CA SER A 23 -11.48 9.87 21.17
C SER A 23 -11.74 8.72 20.18
N TYR A 24 -13.01 8.51 19.83
CA TYR A 24 -13.42 7.40 18.98
C TYR A 24 -12.75 7.45 17.59
N MET A 25 -12.13 6.34 17.19
CA MET A 25 -11.22 6.28 16.04
C MET A 25 -11.89 6.05 14.68
N ARG A 26 -13.22 5.91 14.62
CA ARG A 26 -13.97 5.74 13.38
C ARG A 26 -14.85 6.97 13.19
N THR A 27 -14.24 8.00 12.63
CA THR A 27 -14.84 9.31 12.43
C THR A 27 -14.31 9.87 11.12
N ASP A 28 -15.19 10.54 10.39
CA ASP A 28 -14.91 11.39 9.22
C ASP A 28 -14.92 12.89 9.60
N SER A 29 -15.23 13.19 10.87
CA SER A 29 -15.26 14.55 11.40
C SER A 29 -13.86 15.06 11.72
N VAL A 30 -13.58 16.30 11.32
CA VAL A 30 -12.41 17.07 11.76
C VAL A 30 -12.76 18.07 12.88
N ARG A 31 -14.00 18.06 13.34
CA ARG A 31 -14.50 18.93 14.42
C ARG A 31 -13.83 18.59 15.75
N VAL A 32 -13.53 19.59 16.54
CA VAL A 32 -12.98 19.44 17.89
C VAL A 32 -13.88 20.21 18.86
N ALA A 33 -14.20 19.62 20.01
CA ALA A 33 -14.94 20.33 21.06
C ALA A 33 -14.18 21.55 21.58
N ASP A 34 -14.92 22.62 21.90
CA ASP A 34 -14.38 23.88 22.45
C ASP A 34 -13.53 23.67 23.70
N SER A 35 -13.91 22.71 24.55
CA SER A 35 -13.15 22.35 25.75
C SER A 35 -11.75 21.79 25.42
N ALA A 36 -11.64 20.98 24.38
CA ALA A 36 -10.38 20.42 23.92
C ALA A 36 -9.51 21.45 23.19
N ILE A 37 -10.14 22.35 22.41
CA ILE A 37 -9.48 23.52 21.82
C ILE A 37 -8.89 24.40 22.92
N ALA A 38 -9.67 24.73 23.95
CA ALA A 38 -9.23 25.55 25.07
C ALA A 38 -8.04 24.92 25.80
N GLN A 39 -8.07 23.61 26.06
CA GLN A 39 -6.95 22.88 26.66
C GLN A 39 -5.69 22.93 25.77
N ALA A 40 -5.82 22.68 24.47
CA ALA A 40 -4.69 22.73 23.55
C ALA A 40 -4.08 24.13 23.48
N ARG A 41 -4.91 25.18 23.41
CA ARG A 41 -4.47 26.58 23.40
C ARG A 41 -3.73 26.95 24.68
N ALA A 42 -4.25 26.56 25.84
CA ALA A 42 -3.59 26.80 27.13
C ALA A 42 -2.24 26.08 27.21
N TYR A 43 -2.17 24.84 26.73
CA TYR A 43 -0.93 24.07 26.65
C TYR A 43 0.11 24.74 25.74
N ILE A 44 -0.30 25.17 24.53
CA ILE A 44 0.56 25.86 23.56
C ILE A 44 1.09 27.17 24.15
N ALA A 45 0.22 27.98 24.77
CA ALA A 45 0.60 29.24 25.40
C ALA A 45 1.69 29.04 26.47
N LYS A 46 1.55 27.97 27.26
CA LYS A 46 2.46 27.66 28.38
C LYS A 46 3.79 27.08 27.91
N GLU A 47 3.77 26.09 27.01
CA GLU A 47 4.96 25.29 26.67
C GLU A 47 5.73 25.83 25.45
N TYR A 48 5.03 26.45 24.49
CA TYR A 48 5.65 26.99 23.26
C TYR A 48 5.70 28.52 23.25
N GLY A 49 4.78 29.17 23.98
CA GLY A 49 4.68 30.62 24.08
C GLY A 49 3.76 31.26 23.03
N ASN A 50 3.45 32.54 23.24
CA ASN A 50 2.42 33.27 22.48
C ASN A 50 2.66 33.35 20.97
N ARG A 51 3.92 33.26 20.50
CA ARG A 51 4.22 33.28 19.05
C ARG A 51 3.64 32.06 18.31
N TYR A 52 3.50 30.93 19.00
CA TYR A 52 2.95 29.69 18.44
C TYR A 52 1.45 29.54 18.67
N LEU A 53 0.83 30.47 19.39
CA LEU A 53 -0.60 30.48 19.66
C LEU A 53 -1.29 31.46 18.70
N PRO A 54 -2.17 31.00 17.80
CA PRO A 54 -2.98 31.88 16.98
C PRO A 54 -3.93 32.73 17.83
N ALA A 55 -4.20 33.96 17.40
CA ALA A 55 -5.08 34.89 18.12
C ALA A 55 -6.46 34.27 18.38
N GLU A 56 -7.02 33.60 17.38
CA GLU A 56 -8.31 32.89 17.43
C GLU A 56 -8.10 31.37 17.33
N PRO A 57 -9.06 30.55 17.82
CA PRO A 57 -9.06 29.11 17.57
C PRO A 57 -8.96 28.75 16.08
N VAL A 58 -8.23 27.67 15.77
CA VAL A 58 -8.15 27.18 14.39
C VAL A 58 -9.32 26.22 14.14
N GLU A 59 -10.28 26.67 13.34
CA GLU A 59 -11.41 25.84 12.91
C GLU A 59 -11.07 25.08 11.63
N HIS A 60 -11.31 23.76 11.65
CA HIS A 60 -11.16 22.89 10.49
C HIS A 60 -12.55 22.51 9.97
N LYS A 61 -12.79 22.74 8.67
CA LYS A 61 -14.05 22.36 8.01
C LYS A 61 -13.84 21.09 7.20
N SER A 62 -14.72 20.10 7.37
CA SER A 62 -14.83 18.97 6.46
C SER A 62 -15.19 19.47 5.06
N GLY A 63 -14.70 18.81 4.00
CA GLY A 63 -14.99 19.18 2.62
C GLY A 63 -16.49 19.22 2.28
N LYS A 64 -16.83 19.83 1.13
CA LYS A 64 -18.17 20.25 0.65
C LYS A 64 -19.32 19.22 0.63
N SER A 65 -19.17 17.99 1.10
CA SER A 65 -20.28 17.01 1.12
C SER A 65 -21.09 17.00 2.41
N ASN A 66 -20.54 17.37 3.57
CA ASN A 66 -21.23 17.17 4.84
C ASN A 66 -21.59 18.49 5.51
N ALA A 67 -22.52 19.24 4.92
CA ALA A 67 -23.22 20.34 5.60
C ALA A 67 -24.06 19.87 6.81
N ARG A 68 -24.09 18.56 7.07
CA ARG A 68 -24.87 17.91 8.12
C ARG A 68 -24.08 16.84 8.87
N VAL A 69 -22.75 16.97 9.00
CA VAL A 69 -22.02 16.14 10.00
C VAL A 69 -22.80 16.26 11.31
N GLN A 70 -23.37 15.16 11.77
CA GLN A 70 -24.00 15.05 13.07
C GLN A 70 -23.06 15.72 14.09
N ASP A 71 -23.53 16.79 14.74
CA ASP A 71 -22.76 17.63 15.67
C ASP A 71 -22.18 16.83 16.87
N ALA A 72 -22.50 15.54 16.95
CA ALA A 72 -22.02 14.57 17.93
C ALA A 72 -20.64 13.95 17.63
N HIS A 73 -20.13 13.98 16.39
CA HIS A 73 -18.85 13.33 16.07
C HIS A 73 -17.65 14.29 16.14
N GLU A 74 -16.57 13.82 16.76
CA GLU A 74 -15.31 14.57 16.92
C GLU A 74 -14.16 13.92 16.13
N ALA A 75 -13.13 14.70 15.88
CA ALA A 75 -11.84 14.26 15.36
C ALA A 75 -11.15 13.28 16.32
N ILE A 76 -10.22 12.49 15.78
CA ILE A 76 -9.35 11.63 16.57
C ILE A 76 -8.29 12.49 17.27
N ARG A 77 -8.40 12.62 18.59
CA ARG A 77 -7.53 13.46 19.43
C ARG A 77 -7.27 12.80 20.78
N PRO A 78 -6.27 13.27 21.55
CA PRO A 78 -6.16 12.92 22.96
C PRO A 78 -7.42 13.32 23.74
N THR A 79 -7.81 12.50 24.70
CA THR A 79 -8.87 12.85 25.66
C THR A 79 -8.45 14.00 26.57
N ASP A 80 -7.16 14.10 26.88
CA ASP A 80 -6.52 15.17 27.63
C ASP A 80 -5.14 15.48 27.02
N VAL A 81 -4.87 16.75 26.77
CA VAL A 81 -3.60 17.22 26.17
C VAL A 81 -2.44 17.14 27.17
N LEU A 82 -2.72 17.24 28.48
CA LEU A 82 -1.71 17.20 29.53
C LEU A 82 -1.09 15.81 29.70
N ARG A 83 -1.73 14.77 29.18
CA ARG A 83 -1.17 13.41 29.07
C ARG A 83 -0.13 13.36 27.96
N ARG A 84 1.04 13.94 28.17
CA ARG A 84 2.06 14.01 27.11
C ARG A 84 2.55 12.61 26.76
N PRO A 85 2.90 12.34 25.48
CA PRO A 85 3.38 11.03 25.07
C PRO A 85 4.55 10.52 25.93
N ASP A 86 5.50 11.39 26.26
CA ASP A 86 6.69 11.01 27.04
C ASP A 86 6.36 10.58 28.48
N ASP A 87 5.33 11.17 29.10
CA ASP A 87 4.87 10.81 30.44
C ASP A 87 4.18 9.43 30.44
N LEU A 88 3.48 9.10 29.34
CA LEU A 88 2.78 7.82 29.16
C LEU A 88 3.66 6.69 28.63
N LYS A 89 4.90 6.97 28.24
CA LYS A 89 5.78 6.03 27.55
C LYS A 89 6.02 4.72 28.31
N GLN A 90 6.01 4.79 29.65
CA GLN A 90 6.20 3.62 30.51
C GLN A 90 4.99 2.67 30.55
N TYR A 91 3.78 3.18 30.26
CA TYR A 91 2.54 2.41 30.30
C TYR A 91 2.15 1.83 28.93
N LEU A 92 2.79 2.30 27.86
CA LEU A 92 2.43 1.97 26.49
C LEU A 92 3.45 1.02 25.85
N ASP A 93 2.96 0.05 25.08
CA ASP A 93 3.84 -0.69 24.17
C ASP A 93 4.43 0.26 23.11
N SER A 94 5.57 -0.11 22.52
CA SER A 94 6.27 0.76 21.55
C SER A 94 5.40 1.20 20.36
N ARG A 95 4.40 0.42 19.96
CA ARG A 95 3.50 0.76 18.85
C ARG A 95 2.34 1.64 19.32
N GLN A 96 1.79 1.38 20.50
CA GLN A 96 0.77 2.22 21.13
C GLN A 96 1.33 3.62 21.38
N PHE A 97 2.53 3.72 21.97
CA PHE A 97 3.24 4.98 22.17
C PHE A 97 3.40 5.76 20.86
N LYS A 98 3.87 5.11 19.78
CA LYS A 98 4.06 5.77 18.48
C LYS A 98 2.75 6.29 17.89
N LEU A 99 1.66 5.53 18.01
CA LEU A 99 0.36 5.95 17.50
C LEU A 99 -0.22 7.09 18.35
N TYR A 100 -0.15 6.98 19.68
CA TYR A 100 -0.59 8.02 20.58
C TYR A 100 0.19 9.33 20.37
N GLN A 101 1.52 9.23 20.25
CA GLN A 101 2.39 10.38 19.95
C GLN A 101 2.00 11.04 18.61
N LEU A 102 1.69 10.25 17.58
CA LEU A 102 1.24 10.78 16.29
C LEU A 102 -0.07 11.57 16.44
N ILE A 103 -1.08 10.97 17.09
CA ILE A 103 -2.39 11.60 17.32
C ILE A 103 -2.23 12.88 18.15
N TRP A 104 -1.48 12.81 19.24
CA TRP A 104 -1.24 13.94 20.13
C TRP A 104 -0.54 15.10 19.41
N ARG A 105 0.53 14.81 18.66
CA ARG A 105 1.27 15.85 17.93
C ARG A 105 0.42 16.47 16.83
N ARG A 106 -0.34 15.68 16.06
CA ARG A 106 -1.22 16.19 15.01
C ARG A 106 -2.32 17.08 15.60
N PHE A 107 -2.90 16.68 16.73
CA PHE A 107 -3.93 17.46 17.40
C PHE A 107 -3.39 18.81 17.91
N VAL A 108 -2.30 18.82 18.67
CA VAL A 108 -1.72 20.06 19.21
C VAL A 108 -1.23 20.96 18.07
N ALA A 109 -0.54 20.42 17.06
CA ALA A 109 -0.10 21.16 15.89
C ALA A 109 -1.26 21.80 15.11
N SER A 110 -2.43 21.16 15.07
CA SER A 110 -3.62 21.70 14.38
C SER A 110 -4.14 23.02 14.97
N GLN A 111 -3.74 23.36 16.20
CA GLN A 111 -4.10 24.58 16.92
C GLN A 111 -2.92 25.56 17.08
N MET A 112 -1.77 25.28 16.44
CA MET A 112 -0.58 26.14 16.46
C MET A 112 -0.55 27.09 15.24
N THR A 113 0.21 28.18 15.36
CA THR A 113 0.41 29.15 14.27
C THR A 113 1.09 28.49 13.04
N PRO A 114 0.69 28.81 11.80
CA PRO A 114 1.33 28.30 10.58
C PRO A 114 2.83 28.62 10.51
N ALA A 115 3.59 27.73 9.87
CA ALA A 115 4.95 28.07 9.45
C ALA A 115 4.94 29.15 8.35
N VAL A 116 5.99 29.96 8.34
CA VAL A 116 6.22 31.02 7.37
C VAL A 116 7.54 30.75 6.68
N PHE A 117 7.49 30.66 5.36
CA PHE A 117 8.65 30.44 4.50
C PHE A 117 8.86 31.62 3.57
N GLU A 118 10.11 32.00 3.38
CA GLU A 118 10.56 32.86 2.30
C GLU A 118 10.95 31.99 1.11
N THR A 119 10.24 32.12 -0.01
CA THR A 119 10.57 31.40 -1.24
C THR A 119 11.31 32.34 -2.19
N THR A 120 12.52 31.97 -2.58
CA THR A 120 13.33 32.72 -3.55
C THR A 120 13.33 31.96 -4.88
N LYS A 121 12.97 32.65 -5.96
CA LYS A 121 13.10 32.14 -7.34
C LYS A 121 14.08 33.04 -8.08
N VAL A 122 15.10 32.43 -8.67
CA VAL A 122 16.13 33.14 -9.43
C VAL A 122 16.21 32.54 -10.82
N ASP A 123 16.14 33.41 -11.82
CA ASP A 123 16.35 33.08 -13.22
C ASP A 123 17.74 33.55 -13.63
N PHE A 124 18.54 32.64 -14.17
CA PHE A 124 19.88 32.89 -14.69
C PHE A 124 19.84 32.85 -16.21
N GLU A 125 20.19 33.97 -16.83
CA GLU A 125 20.33 34.07 -18.27
C GLU A 125 21.73 33.58 -18.69
N LEU A 126 21.77 32.55 -19.53
CA LEU A 126 23.00 32.01 -20.10
C LEU A 126 22.89 31.98 -21.63
N GLY A 127 23.30 33.09 -22.26
CA GLY A 127 23.15 33.29 -23.70
C GLY A 127 21.68 33.30 -24.10
N ARG A 128 21.22 32.27 -24.82
CA ARG A 128 19.81 32.12 -25.25
C ARG A 128 18.94 31.31 -24.30
N PHE A 129 19.51 30.79 -23.21
CA PHE A 129 18.82 29.88 -22.28
C PHE A 129 18.52 30.57 -20.96
N VAL A 130 17.43 30.15 -20.31
CA VAL A 130 17.09 30.56 -18.94
C VAL A 130 17.14 29.33 -18.04
N PHE A 131 17.97 29.40 -17.01
CA PHE A 131 18.03 28.39 -15.95
C PHE A 131 17.30 28.93 -14.73
N ARG A 132 16.45 28.12 -14.08
CA ARG A 132 15.70 28.54 -12.90
C ARG A 132 16.16 27.76 -11.67
N ALA A 133 16.48 28.48 -10.60
CA ALA A 133 16.63 27.92 -9.26
C ALA A 133 15.46 28.37 -8.38
N THR A 134 14.95 27.45 -7.56
CA THR A 134 13.99 27.78 -6.50
C THR A 134 14.55 27.27 -5.18
N GLY A 135 14.52 28.12 -4.16
CA GLY A 135 14.88 27.74 -2.81
C GLY A 135 13.91 28.32 -1.79
N SER A 136 14.00 27.79 -0.58
CA SER A 136 13.09 28.11 0.51
C SER A 136 13.87 28.29 1.80
N ARG A 137 13.46 29.25 2.60
CA ARG A 137 14.04 29.54 3.91
C ARG A 137 12.92 29.66 4.94
N VAL A 138 13.07 28.98 6.07
CA VAL A 138 12.13 29.10 7.19
C VAL A 138 12.33 30.46 7.88
N LEU A 139 11.30 31.31 7.88
CA LEU A 139 11.24 32.54 8.67
C LEU A 139 10.61 32.28 10.05
N PHE A 140 9.66 31.35 10.10
CA PHE A 140 9.03 30.87 11.31
C PHE A 140 8.60 29.41 11.12
N ASP A 141 8.94 28.56 12.07
CA ASP A 141 8.62 27.14 12.07
C ASP A 141 7.18 26.84 12.50
N GLY A 142 6.54 27.69 13.30
CA GLY A 142 5.13 27.52 13.66
C GLY A 142 4.81 26.10 14.17
N TYR A 143 3.78 25.46 13.65
CA TYR A 143 3.45 24.07 14.02
C TYR A 143 4.53 23.04 13.67
N HIS A 144 5.47 23.36 12.77
CA HIS A 144 6.59 22.47 12.43
C HIS A 144 7.55 22.26 13.60
N ALA A 145 7.57 23.17 14.59
CA ALA A 145 8.28 22.93 15.84
C ALA A 145 7.83 21.63 16.54
N LEU A 146 6.62 21.14 16.24
CA LEU A 146 6.05 19.93 16.83
C LEU A 146 5.80 18.79 15.83
N TYR A 147 5.34 19.12 14.62
CA TYR A 147 4.84 18.14 13.66
C TYR A 147 5.25 18.46 12.23
N HIS A 148 5.88 17.49 11.58
CA HIS A 148 6.10 17.48 10.13
C HIS A 148 5.28 16.35 9.51
N GLU A 149 4.57 16.67 8.43
CA GLU A 149 3.87 15.65 7.66
C GLU A 149 4.87 14.84 6.84
N ALA A 150 4.79 13.52 6.95
CA ALA A 150 5.66 12.65 6.17
C ALA A 150 5.04 12.48 4.77
N HIS A 151 5.72 12.98 3.75
CA HIS A 151 5.33 12.78 2.36
C HIS A 151 5.77 11.41 1.86
N GLU A 152 4.93 10.77 1.04
CA GLU A 152 5.40 9.61 0.28
C GLU A 152 6.48 10.09 -0.69
N PRO A 153 7.56 9.31 -0.93
CA PRO A 153 8.63 9.72 -1.83
C PRO A 153 8.07 10.20 -3.18
N GLU A 154 7.01 9.56 -3.67
CA GLU A 154 6.30 9.84 -4.91
C GLU A 154 5.71 11.24 -5.02
N GLU A 155 5.32 11.89 -3.91
CA GLU A 155 4.64 13.20 -3.91
C GLU A 155 5.55 14.39 -4.27
N GLY A 156 6.87 14.14 -4.41
CA GLY A 156 7.83 15.16 -4.80
C GLY A 156 8.34 15.96 -3.61
N LYS A 157 9.22 16.93 -3.88
CA LYS A 157 9.74 17.83 -2.84
C LYS A 157 8.75 18.95 -2.59
N THR A 158 8.50 19.26 -1.34
CA THR A 158 7.73 20.46 -0.95
C THR A 158 8.66 21.65 -0.77
N LEU A 159 8.11 22.83 -0.50
CA LEU A 159 8.89 24.02 -0.16
C LEU A 159 9.80 23.79 1.05
N GLU A 160 9.43 22.89 1.96
CA GLU A 160 10.19 22.56 3.17
C GLU A 160 11.47 21.79 2.87
N ASP A 161 11.48 21.05 1.74
CA ASP A 161 12.62 20.23 1.30
C ASP A 161 13.64 21.02 0.47
N LEU A 162 13.33 22.27 0.12
CA LEU A 162 14.17 23.10 -0.74
C LEU A 162 15.23 23.84 0.10
N PRO A 163 16.52 23.74 -0.26
CA PRO A 163 17.55 24.53 0.41
C PRO A 163 17.37 26.03 0.10
N PRO A 164 17.81 26.92 0.99
CA PRO A 164 17.80 28.35 0.72
C PRO A 164 18.77 28.70 -0.42
N ILE A 165 18.41 29.69 -1.23
CA ILE A 165 19.33 30.29 -2.19
C ILE A 165 20.21 31.29 -1.44
N PRO A 166 21.53 31.36 -1.72
CA PRO A 166 22.38 32.42 -1.21
C PRO A 166 21.82 33.81 -1.54
N PRO A 167 22.11 34.85 -0.74
CA PRO A 167 21.75 36.22 -1.10
C PRO A 167 22.31 36.59 -2.48
N LEU A 168 21.43 37.02 -3.38
CA LEU A 168 21.76 37.46 -4.74
C LEU A 168 20.99 38.75 -5.04
N ALA A 169 21.61 39.66 -5.76
CA ALA A 169 20.99 40.87 -6.29
C ALA A 169 20.77 40.74 -7.81
N GLN A 170 19.79 41.48 -8.33
CA GLN A 170 19.61 41.58 -9.77
C GLN A 170 20.85 42.19 -10.41
N GLY A 171 21.38 41.52 -11.43
CA GLY A 171 22.63 41.92 -12.11
C GLY A 171 23.89 41.24 -11.57
N ASP A 172 23.80 40.45 -10.50
CA ASP A 172 24.93 39.66 -10.03
C ASP A 172 25.43 38.69 -11.11
N VAL A 173 26.74 38.67 -11.31
CA VAL A 173 27.39 37.80 -12.29
C VAL A 173 27.84 36.51 -11.60
N VAL A 174 27.27 35.38 -12.04
CA VAL A 174 27.63 34.05 -11.53
C VAL A 174 28.54 33.30 -12.49
N THR A 175 29.52 32.57 -11.96
CA THR A 175 30.41 31.72 -12.76
C THR A 175 29.82 30.32 -12.87
N VAL A 176 29.61 29.84 -14.11
CA VAL A 176 29.20 28.45 -14.37
C VAL A 176 30.36 27.51 -14.04
N LYS A 177 30.22 26.72 -12.98
CA LYS A 177 31.22 25.70 -12.60
C LYS A 177 31.13 24.44 -13.46
N GLN A 178 29.92 23.95 -13.69
CA GLN A 178 29.64 22.72 -14.41
C GLN A 178 28.22 22.76 -14.97
N ILE A 179 28.02 22.15 -16.14
CA ILE A 179 26.71 21.84 -16.68
C ILE A 179 26.59 20.31 -16.68
N THR A 180 25.66 19.79 -15.90
CA THR A 180 25.43 18.33 -15.79
C THR A 180 24.18 17.97 -16.58
N PRO A 181 24.31 17.32 -17.76
CA PRO A 181 23.15 16.83 -18.48
C PRO A 181 22.51 15.67 -17.70
N SER A 182 21.20 15.72 -17.48
CA SER A 182 20.44 14.60 -16.92
C SER A 182 19.34 14.19 -17.89
N GLN A 183 19.23 12.88 -18.12
CA GLN A 183 18.11 12.30 -18.86
C GLN A 183 17.04 11.87 -17.87
N HIS A 184 15.79 12.19 -18.19
CA HIS A 184 14.63 11.77 -17.41
C HIS A 184 13.65 11.05 -18.32
N PHE A 185 12.94 10.08 -17.74
CA PHE A 185 11.83 9.38 -18.39
C PHE A 185 10.53 9.74 -17.67
N THR A 186 9.42 9.71 -18.41
CA THR A 186 8.10 9.79 -17.80
C THR A 186 7.84 8.53 -17.01
N GLU A 187 7.61 8.68 -15.71
CA GLU A 187 7.23 7.56 -14.86
C GLU A 187 5.72 7.30 -14.97
N PRO A 188 5.27 6.03 -14.96
CA PRO A 188 3.85 5.73 -14.85
C PRO A 188 3.31 6.16 -13.48
N PRO A 189 1.98 6.35 -13.33
CA PRO A 189 1.38 6.62 -12.03
C PRO A 189 1.80 5.57 -10.99
N PRO A 190 2.15 6.00 -9.77
CA PRO A 190 2.56 5.07 -8.75
C PRO A 190 1.42 4.13 -8.37
N ARG A 191 1.77 2.89 -8.02
CA ARG A 191 0.80 1.96 -7.44
C ARG A 191 0.32 2.46 -6.08
N TYR A 192 -0.90 2.09 -5.71
CA TYR A 192 -1.44 2.47 -4.42
C TYR A 192 -0.71 1.77 -3.26
N SER A 193 -0.29 2.51 -2.24
CA SER A 193 -0.10 2.00 -0.89
C SER A 193 -1.45 1.78 -0.18
N GLU A 194 -1.47 1.12 0.98
CA GLU A 194 -2.68 1.04 1.81
C GLU A 194 -3.22 2.44 2.15
N ALA A 195 -2.36 3.41 2.45
CA ALA A 195 -2.78 4.77 2.77
C ALA A 195 -3.34 5.50 1.54
N SER A 196 -2.63 5.47 0.41
CA SER A 196 -3.09 6.14 -0.81
C SER A 196 -4.37 5.49 -1.39
N LEU A 197 -4.60 4.20 -1.16
CA LEU A 197 -5.84 3.54 -1.55
C LEU A 197 -7.02 4.03 -0.70
N VAL A 198 -6.85 4.17 0.62
CA VAL A 198 -7.88 4.77 1.48
C VAL A 198 -8.16 6.20 1.05
N LYS A 199 -7.12 7.01 0.80
CA LYS A 199 -7.26 8.39 0.32
C LYS A 199 -8.04 8.45 -0.99
N GLU A 200 -7.81 7.51 -1.91
CA GLU A 200 -8.54 7.44 -3.18
C GLU A 200 -9.99 6.98 -3.00
N LEU A 201 -10.25 5.99 -2.13
CA LEU A 201 -11.60 5.54 -1.79
C LEU A 201 -12.43 6.69 -1.18
N GLU A 202 -11.85 7.42 -0.23
CA GLU A 202 -12.45 8.61 0.38
C GLU A 202 -12.73 9.70 -0.67
N ARG A 203 -11.76 9.99 -1.55
CA ARG A 203 -11.93 10.96 -2.65
C ARG A 203 -13.08 10.59 -3.59
N LEU A 204 -13.29 9.30 -3.80
CA LEU A 204 -14.35 8.77 -4.67
C LEU A 204 -15.69 8.57 -3.93
N GLY A 205 -15.76 8.83 -2.63
CA GLY A 205 -16.98 8.59 -1.82
C GLY A 205 -17.28 7.11 -1.57
N ILE A 206 -16.31 6.21 -1.79
CA ILE A 206 -16.49 4.77 -1.62
C ILE A 206 -16.02 4.34 -0.24
N GLY A 207 -16.91 3.68 0.51
CA GLY A 207 -16.64 3.23 1.86
C GLY A 207 -16.74 4.36 2.89
N ARG A 208 -16.51 3.99 4.15
CA ARG A 208 -16.65 4.85 5.34
C ARG A 208 -15.51 4.52 6.32
N PRO A 209 -15.24 5.34 7.35
CA PRO A 209 -14.21 5.06 8.36
C PRO A 209 -14.30 3.66 9.00
N SER A 210 -15.51 3.09 9.04
CA SER A 210 -15.80 1.74 9.52
C SER A 210 -15.39 0.62 8.54
N THR A 211 -15.30 0.89 7.23
CA THR A 211 -15.12 -0.14 6.19
C THR A 211 -13.74 -0.14 5.55
N TYR A 212 -12.99 0.97 5.53
CA TYR A 212 -11.68 1.05 4.85
C TYR A 212 -10.70 -0.09 5.20
N ALA A 213 -10.52 -0.38 6.48
CA ALA A 213 -9.63 -1.45 6.94
C ALA A 213 -10.13 -2.84 6.49
N THR A 214 -11.45 -3.03 6.46
CA THR A 214 -12.09 -4.28 6.03
C THR A 214 -11.98 -4.49 4.53
N ILE A 215 -12.14 -3.44 3.73
CA ILE A 215 -11.94 -3.45 2.27
C ILE A 215 -10.52 -3.92 1.96
N ILE A 216 -9.51 -3.26 2.53
CA ILE A 216 -8.09 -3.60 2.36
C ILE A 216 -7.79 -5.04 2.79
N SER A 217 -8.29 -5.43 3.97
CA SER A 217 -8.10 -6.79 4.50
C SER A 217 -8.72 -7.84 3.58
N THR A 218 -9.90 -7.56 3.02
CA THR A 218 -10.64 -8.47 2.15
C THR A 218 -9.92 -8.67 0.83
N LEU A 219 -9.47 -7.59 0.19
CA LEU A 219 -8.69 -7.65 -1.06
C LEU A 219 -7.46 -8.56 -0.93
N LYS A 220 -6.76 -8.47 0.21
CA LYS A 220 -5.57 -9.27 0.50
C LYS A 220 -5.91 -10.72 0.87
N THR A 221 -6.90 -10.91 1.74
CA THR A 221 -7.28 -12.24 2.26
C THR A 221 -7.92 -13.11 1.19
N ARG A 222 -8.70 -12.52 0.29
CA ARG A 222 -9.33 -13.19 -0.86
C ARG A 222 -8.38 -13.34 -2.06
N TRP A 223 -7.15 -12.83 -1.97
CA TRP A 223 -6.16 -12.90 -3.03
C TRP A 223 -6.58 -12.18 -4.32
N TYR A 224 -7.32 -11.07 -4.23
CA TYR A 224 -7.62 -10.21 -5.38
C TYR A 224 -6.50 -9.20 -5.65
N ALA A 225 -5.80 -8.78 -4.59
CA ALA A 225 -4.64 -7.93 -4.70
C ALA A 225 -3.54 -8.37 -3.73
N THR A 226 -2.30 -8.15 -4.12
CA THR A 226 -1.11 -8.33 -3.28
C THR A 226 -0.54 -7.00 -2.87
N ALA A 227 0.08 -6.93 -1.69
CA ALA A 227 0.82 -5.76 -1.24
C ALA A 227 2.32 -6.10 -1.20
N LYS A 228 2.98 -6.06 -2.36
CA LYS A 228 4.44 -6.26 -2.47
C LYS A 228 5.12 -4.90 -2.22
N ASP A 229 6.14 -4.87 -1.36
CA ASP A 229 6.85 -3.63 -1.01
C ASP A 229 5.92 -2.49 -0.55
N ARG A 230 4.82 -2.84 0.13
CA ARG A 230 3.74 -1.93 0.58
C ARG A 230 2.92 -1.28 -0.54
N ARG A 231 3.05 -1.76 -1.78
CA ARG A 231 2.30 -1.30 -2.95
C ARG A 231 1.37 -2.40 -3.45
N PHE A 232 0.14 -2.03 -3.79
CA PHE A 232 -0.87 -2.93 -4.31
C PHE A 232 -0.61 -3.28 -5.77
N ALA A 233 -0.67 -4.56 -6.08
CA ALA A 233 -0.74 -5.07 -7.44
C ALA A 233 -1.92 -6.05 -7.54
N PRO A 234 -2.77 -5.95 -8.58
CA PRO A 234 -3.83 -6.91 -8.79
C PRO A 234 -3.23 -8.30 -9.02
N THR A 235 -3.95 -9.34 -8.61
CA THR A 235 -3.60 -10.72 -8.95
C THR A 235 -4.34 -11.12 -10.22
N PRO A 236 -3.89 -12.16 -10.93
CA PRO A 236 -4.65 -12.71 -12.05
C PRO A 236 -6.07 -13.12 -11.67
N LEU A 237 -6.27 -13.67 -10.47
CA LEU A 237 -7.60 -13.95 -9.94
C LEU A 237 -8.44 -12.67 -9.78
N GLY A 238 -7.87 -11.62 -9.22
CA GLY A 238 -8.53 -10.33 -9.03
C GLY A 238 -8.92 -9.69 -10.36
N GLU A 239 -8.03 -9.72 -11.35
CA GLU A 239 -8.30 -9.22 -12.71
C GLU A 239 -9.44 -10.00 -13.36
N THR A 240 -9.38 -11.34 -13.36
CA THR A 240 -10.44 -12.18 -13.95
C THR A 240 -11.79 -11.91 -13.28
N VAL A 241 -11.83 -11.89 -11.93
CA VAL A 241 -13.07 -11.62 -11.20
C VAL A 241 -13.60 -10.22 -11.53
N TRP A 242 -12.75 -9.20 -11.53
CA TRP A 242 -13.18 -7.83 -11.86
C TRP A 242 -13.73 -7.72 -13.29
N GLN A 243 -13.06 -8.32 -14.28
CA GLN A 243 -13.50 -8.31 -15.68
C GLN A 243 -14.87 -8.98 -15.84
N VAL A 244 -15.04 -10.16 -15.23
CA VAL A 244 -16.29 -10.90 -15.25
C VAL A 244 -17.42 -10.11 -14.60
N MET A 245 -17.17 -9.58 -13.40
CA MET A 245 -18.21 -8.89 -12.65
C MET A 245 -18.60 -7.57 -13.29
N LYS A 246 -17.64 -6.79 -13.82
CA LYS A 246 -17.92 -5.55 -14.54
C LYS A 246 -18.71 -5.79 -15.83
N ARG A 247 -18.44 -6.90 -16.53
CA ARG A 247 -19.18 -7.27 -17.74
C ARG A 247 -20.61 -7.72 -17.41
N SER A 248 -20.80 -8.51 -16.36
CA SER A 248 -22.11 -9.06 -15.98
C SER A 248 -22.99 -8.04 -15.26
N PHE A 249 -22.39 -7.15 -14.46
CA PHE A 249 -23.08 -6.19 -13.60
C PHE A 249 -22.48 -4.78 -13.71
N PRO A 250 -22.51 -4.16 -14.91
CA PRO A 250 -21.80 -2.90 -15.16
C PRO A 250 -22.26 -1.76 -14.26
N ALA A 251 -23.56 -1.67 -13.95
CA ALA A 251 -24.10 -0.65 -13.05
C ALA A 251 -23.59 -0.81 -11.61
N VAL A 252 -23.57 -2.04 -11.09
CA VAL A 252 -23.12 -2.32 -9.71
C VAL A 252 -21.61 -2.11 -9.53
N PHE A 253 -20.83 -2.36 -10.59
CA PHE A 253 -19.37 -2.18 -10.59
C PHE A 253 -18.92 -0.80 -11.07
N ASP A 254 -19.86 0.13 -11.25
CA ASP A 254 -19.57 1.54 -11.46
C ASP A 254 -19.20 2.22 -10.14
N VAL A 255 -18.18 3.08 -10.19
CA VAL A 255 -17.66 3.80 -9.02
C VAL A 255 -18.69 4.81 -8.51
N GLY A 256 -19.38 5.51 -9.42
CA GLY A 256 -20.40 6.50 -9.07
C GLY A 256 -21.63 5.85 -8.41
N PHE A 257 -22.06 4.70 -8.92
CA PHE A 257 -23.13 3.91 -8.28
C PHE A 257 -22.77 3.50 -6.85
N THR A 258 -21.54 3.01 -6.65
CA THR A 258 -21.08 2.58 -5.32
C THR A 258 -21.05 3.76 -4.34
N ALA A 259 -20.56 4.91 -4.78
CA ALA A 259 -20.54 6.12 -3.96
C ALA A 259 -21.96 6.59 -3.60
N GLN A 260 -22.86 6.61 -4.58
CA GLN A 260 -24.26 6.98 -4.36
C GLN A 260 -24.95 6.05 -3.35
N MET A 261 -24.70 4.75 -3.41
CA MET A 261 -25.26 3.79 -2.45
C MET A 261 -24.79 4.09 -1.03
N GLU A 262 -23.53 4.48 -0.84
CA GLU A 262 -23.05 4.89 0.49
C GLU A 262 -23.76 6.18 0.96
N ASP A 263 -23.97 7.16 0.07
CA ASP A 263 -24.71 8.39 0.40
C ASP A 263 -26.20 8.13 0.71
N GLU A 264 -26.81 7.12 0.07
CA GLU A 264 -28.17 6.68 0.38
C GLU A 264 -28.26 6.02 1.76
N LEU A 265 -27.24 5.24 2.16
CA LEU A 265 -27.16 4.68 3.50
C LEU A 265 -26.98 5.75 4.57
N ASP A 266 -26.21 6.82 4.29
CA ASP A 266 -26.10 7.96 5.19
C ASP A 266 -27.46 8.67 5.36
N LYS A 267 -28.22 8.87 4.28
CA LYS A 267 -29.58 9.43 4.35
C LYS A 267 -30.55 8.54 5.13
N VAL A 268 -30.37 7.22 5.08
CA VAL A 268 -31.14 6.28 5.91
C VAL A 268 -30.80 6.47 7.39
N GLU A 269 -29.52 6.64 7.73
CA GLU A 269 -29.09 6.95 9.11
C GLU A 269 -29.65 8.28 9.61
N GLU A 270 -29.71 9.30 8.74
CA GLU A 270 -30.29 10.62 9.05
C GLU A 270 -31.83 10.60 9.15
N GLY A 271 -32.48 9.55 8.66
CA GLY A 271 -33.94 9.45 8.59
C GLY A 271 -34.56 10.17 7.38
N ASP A 272 -33.74 10.62 6.43
CA ASP A 272 -34.15 11.27 5.18
C ASP A 272 -34.67 10.27 4.13
N LEU A 273 -34.26 8.99 4.21
CA LEU A 273 -34.71 7.90 3.34
C LEU A 273 -35.13 6.66 4.13
N ALA A 274 -36.14 5.93 3.64
CA ALA A 274 -36.54 4.66 4.21
C ALA A 274 -35.63 3.52 3.70
N TRP A 275 -35.03 2.74 4.60
CA TRP A 275 -34.09 1.66 4.23
C TRP A 275 -34.72 0.61 3.32
N GLN A 276 -36.03 0.36 3.42
CA GLN A 276 -36.72 -0.60 2.54
C GLN A 276 -36.81 -0.11 1.09
N GLU A 277 -36.90 1.21 0.87
CA GLU A 277 -36.93 1.79 -0.47
C GLU A 277 -35.56 1.60 -1.14
N VAL A 278 -34.48 1.96 -0.44
CA VAL A 278 -33.09 1.76 -0.90
C VAL A 278 -32.83 0.29 -1.25
N LEU A 279 -33.26 -0.65 -0.39
CA LEU A 279 -33.13 -2.08 -0.68
C LEU A 279 -33.96 -2.53 -1.89
N GLY A 280 -35.18 -2.01 -2.05
CA GLY A 280 -36.04 -2.31 -3.19
C GLY A 280 -35.44 -1.83 -4.51
N ASP A 281 -34.91 -0.60 -4.52
CA ASP A 281 -34.31 0.05 -5.66
C ASP A 281 -33.00 -0.64 -6.10
N PHE A 282 -32.22 -1.15 -5.15
CA PHE A 282 -31.07 -2.00 -5.45
C PHE A 282 -31.50 -3.39 -5.94
N TRP A 283 -32.32 -4.09 -5.16
CA TRP A 283 -32.60 -5.52 -5.37
C TRP A 283 -33.40 -5.80 -6.63
N GLY A 284 -34.38 -4.96 -6.97
CA GLY A 284 -35.26 -5.17 -8.12
C GLY A 284 -34.49 -5.30 -9.45
N PRO A 285 -33.67 -4.31 -9.83
CA PRO A 285 -32.81 -4.38 -11.00
C PRO A 285 -31.72 -5.45 -10.88
N PHE A 286 -31.10 -5.58 -9.70
CA PHE A 286 -30.00 -6.53 -9.49
C PHE A 286 -30.45 -7.99 -9.66
N SER A 287 -31.61 -8.37 -9.09
CA SER A 287 -32.16 -9.73 -9.22
C SER A 287 -32.45 -10.07 -10.68
N LYS A 288 -33.03 -9.13 -11.45
CA LYS A 288 -33.27 -9.35 -12.88
C LYS A 288 -31.98 -9.51 -13.67
N ALA A 289 -30.96 -8.71 -13.36
CA ALA A 289 -29.64 -8.84 -13.97
C ALA A 289 -29.01 -10.19 -13.61
N LEU A 290 -29.13 -10.62 -12.35
CA LEU A 290 -28.61 -11.90 -11.86
C LEU A 290 -29.29 -13.10 -12.56
N ASP A 291 -30.61 -13.08 -12.69
CA ASP A 291 -31.37 -14.13 -13.38
C ASP A 291 -31.04 -14.22 -14.88
N ALA A 292 -30.65 -13.10 -15.49
CA ALA A 292 -30.22 -13.05 -16.89
C ALA A 292 -28.80 -13.59 -17.12
N VAL A 293 -27.99 -13.77 -16.07
CA VAL A 293 -26.63 -14.32 -16.20
C VAL A 293 -26.68 -15.83 -16.34
N ASP A 294 -26.30 -16.32 -17.53
CA ASP A 294 -26.01 -17.74 -17.72
C ASP A 294 -24.66 -18.09 -17.08
N VAL A 295 -24.73 -18.64 -15.86
CA VAL A 295 -23.56 -19.07 -15.09
C VAL A 295 -22.77 -20.15 -15.82
N GLN A 296 -23.42 -21.07 -16.55
CA GLN A 296 -22.69 -22.10 -17.28
C GLN A 296 -21.90 -21.50 -18.42
N LYS A 297 -22.51 -20.62 -19.21
CA LYS A 297 -21.82 -19.89 -20.28
C LYS A 297 -20.65 -19.08 -19.73
N LEU A 298 -20.85 -18.40 -18.61
CA LEU A 298 -19.79 -17.62 -17.97
C LEU A 298 -18.59 -18.48 -17.56
N ILE A 299 -18.83 -19.66 -16.98
CA ILE A 299 -17.77 -20.60 -16.62
C ILE A 299 -17.04 -21.11 -17.87
N HIS A 300 -17.75 -21.33 -18.99
CA HIS A 300 -17.12 -21.74 -20.26
C HIS A 300 -16.23 -20.64 -20.84
N ASP A 301 -16.71 -19.39 -20.86
CA ASP A 301 -15.98 -18.24 -21.39
C ASP A 301 -14.72 -17.95 -20.57
N VAL A 302 -14.82 -17.97 -19.23
CA VAL A 302 -13.70 -17.64 -18.32
C VAL A 302 -12.59 -18.68 -18.36
N HIS A 303 -12.94 -19.96 -18.49
CA HIS A 303 -11.96 -21.06 -18.46
C HIS A 303 -11.59 -21.58 -19.86
N ASP A 304 -12.00 -20.88 -20.92
CA ASP A 304 -11.82 -21.28 -22.32
C ASP A 304 -12.18 -22.75 -22.57
N LEU A 305 -13.42 -23.11 -22.23
CA LEU A 305 -13.94 -24.48 -22.36
C LEU A 305 -14.72 -24.67 -23.66
N SER A 306 -14.50 -23.81 -24.64
CA SER A 306 -15.13 -23.85 -25.96
C SER A 306 -14.99 -25.25 -26.60
N GLU A 307 -13.85 -25.90 -26.40
CA GLU A 307 -13.49 -27.20 -26.97
C GLU A 307 -13.83 -28.40 -26.06
N LEU A 308 -14.40 -28.18 -24.87
CA LEU A 308 -14.69 -29.25 -23.90
C LEU A 308 -15.64 -30.33 -24.48
N HIS A 309 -16.53 -29.94 -25.38
CA HIS A 309 -17.44 -30.85 -26.07
C HIS A 309 -16.71 -31.92 -26.92
N LYS A 310 -15.45 -31.67 -27.31
CA LYS A 310 -14.60 -32.63 -28.04
C LYS A 310 -13.93 -33.63 -27.10
N GLU A 311 -13.80 -33.32 -25.81
CA GLU A 311 -13.23 -34.22 -24.81
C GLU A 311 -14.23 -35.32 -24.42
N LYS A 312 -13.77 -36.58 -24.39
CA LYS A 312 -14.53 -37.72 -23.88
C LYS A 312 -14.01 -38.15 -22.51
N CYS A 313 -14.91 -38.66 -21.67
CA CYS A 313 -14.58 -39.20 -20.37
C CYS A 313 -13.58 -40.36 -20.52
N PRO A 314 -12.43 -40.31 -19.83
CA PRO A 314 -11.40 -41.36 -19.95
C PRO A 314 -11.83 -42.69 -19.32
N THR A 315 -12.86 -42.69 -18.47
CA THR A 315 -13.36 -43.90 -17.81
C THR A 315 -14.45 -44.62 -18.60
N CYS A 316 -15.33 -43.90 -19.30
CA CYS A 316 -16.50 -44.50 -19.96
C CYS A 316 -16.81 -43.96 -21.36
N GLY A 317 -15.99 -43.05 -21.89
CA GLY A 317 -16.16 -42.48 -23.25
C GLY A 317 -17.33 -41.51 -23.44
N SER A 318 -18.14 -41.26 -22.41
CA SER A 318 -19.26 -40.31 -22.47
C SER A 318 -18.78 -38.85 -22.47
N ALA A 319 -19.62 -37.91 -22.90
CA ALA A 319 -19.28 -36.48 -22.92
C ALA A 319 -18.94 -35.93 -21.52
N LEU A 320 -18.04 -34.94 -21.49
CA LEU A 320 -17.72 -34.19 -20.28
C LEU A 320 -18.57 -32.91 -20.19
N VAL A 321 -19.00 -32.57 -18.99
CA VAL A 321 -19.82 -31.38 -18.71
C VAL A 321 -19.29 -30.64 -17.49
N VAL A 322 -19.50 -29.33 -17.45
CA VAL A 322 -19.20 -28.52 -16.26
C VAL A 322 -20.33 -28.67 -15.25
N ARG A 323 -19.98 -28.93 -13.99
CA ARG A 323 -20.91 -28.94 -12.86
C ARG A 323 -20.39 -28.05 -11.74
N SER A 324 -21.30 -27.55 -10.92
CA SER A 324 -20.99 -26.72 -9.75
C SER A 324 -21.03 -27.57 -8.48
N GLY A 325 -20.09 -27.33 -7.56
CA GLY A 325 -20.06 -27.98 -6.26
C GLY A 325 -19.53 -27.06 -5.15
N ARG A 326 -19.46 -27.58 -3.92
CA ARG A 326 -19.03 -26.82 -2.72
C ARG A 326 -17.64 -26.16 -2.82
N PHE A 327 -16.78 -26.65 -3.71
CA PHE A 327 -15.41 -26.16 -3.90
C PHE A 327 -15.25 -25.34 -5.19
N GLY A 328 -16.37 -24.95 -5.82
CA GLY A 328 -16.39 -24.29 -7.12
C GLY A 328 -16.74 -25.24 -8.26
N PRO A 329 -16.72 -24.74 -9.50
CA PRO A 329 -17.06 -25.52 -10.67
C PRO A 329 -15.96 -26.55 -11.00
N PHE A 330 -16.37 -27.67 -11.59
CA PHE A 330 -15.50 -28.78 -11.98
C PHE A 330 -16.03 -29.47 -13.23
N ILE A 331 -15.15 -30.14 -13.96
CA ILE A 331 -15.52 -30.98 -15.09
C ILE A 331 -15.89 -32.37 -14.57
N ALA A 332 -17.03 -32.89 -15.00
CA ALA A 332 -17.53 -34.20 -14.63
C ALA A 332 -17.99 -34.97 -15.86
N CYS A 333 -17.99 -36.30 -15.78
CA CYS A 333 -18.70 -37.12 -16.76
C CYS A 333 -20.19 -36.75 -16.79
N SER A 334 -20.82 -36.71 -17.97
CA SER A 334 -22.27 -36.47 -18.10
C SER A 334 -23.11 -37.43 -17.24
N ARG A 335 -22.62 -38.67 -17.07
CA ARG A 335 -23.22 -39.72 -16.23
C ARG A 335 -22.83 -39.71 -14.74
N TYR A 336 -22.19 -38.64 -14.27
CA TYR A 336 -21.88 -38.44 -12.85
C TYR A 336 -23.16 -38.12 -12.04
N PRO A 337 -23.29 -38.57 -10.77
CA PRO A 337 -22.40 -39.45 -10.00
C PRO A 337 -22.77 -40.95 -10.09
N ALA A 338 -23.88 -41.29 -10.75
CA ALA A 338 -24.53 -42.59 -10.66
C ALA A 338 -23.77 -43.71 -11.41
N GLU A 339 -23.40 -43.48 -12.68
CA GLU A 339 -22.78 -44.52 -13.51
C GLU A 339 -21.27 -44.31 -13.70
N CYS A 340 -20.78 -43.07 -13.57
CA CYS A 340 -19.37 -42.76 -13.69
C CYS A 340 -18.95 -41.69 -12.68
N ARG A 341 -17.91 -41.96 -11.89
CA ARG A 341 -17.42 -41.04 -10.85
C ARG A 341 -16.29 -40.12 -11.30
N PHE A 342 -15.96 -40.10 -12.59
CA PHE A 342 -14.89 -39.25 -13.11
C PHE A 342 -15.21 -37.77 -12.91
N THR A 343 -14.30 -37.07 -12.23
CA THR A 343 -14.30 -35.62 -12.09
C THR A 343 -12.87 -35.10 -12.22
N ARG A 344 -12.74 -33.86 -12.71
CA ARG A 344 -11.49 -33.13 -12.84
C ARG A 344 -11.74 -31.66 -12.48
N PRO A 345 -10.89 -31.02 -11.67
CA PRO A 345 -11.03 -29.59 -11.41
C PRO A 345 -10.88 -28.79 -12.72
N LEU A 346 -11.66 -27.72 -12.86
CA LEU A 346 -11.36 -26.67 -13.84
C LEU A 346 -9.98 -26.11 -13.49
N ARG A 347 -9.16 -25.82 -14.52
CA ARG A 347 -7.85 -25.21 -14.28
C ARG A 347 -8.08 -24.00 -13.37
N ARG A 348 -7.54 -24.04 -12.15
CA ARG A 348 -7.28 -22.80 -11.42
C ARG A 348 -6.43 -21.97 -12.36
N ASP A 349 -6.70 -20.68 -12.47
CA ASP A 349 -5.77 -19.68 -12.98
C ASP A 349 -4.49 -19.73 -12.14
N LYS A 350 -3.71 -20.78 -12.34
CA LYS A 350 -2.32 -20.81 -12.00
C LYS A 350 -1.71 -19.95 -13.07
N VAL A 351 -1.16 -18.82 -12.63
CA VAL A 351 -0.02 -18.22 -13.32
C VAL A 351 0.85 -19.38 -13.80
N PRO A 352 1.07 -19.51 -15.13
CA PRO A 352 1.87 -20.59 -15.66
C PRO A 352 3.15 -20.72 -14.83
N ASP A 353 3.42 -21.93 -14.37
CA ASP A 353 4.61 -22.24 -13.59
C ASP A 353 5.82 -21.78 -14.45
N LYS A 354 6.61 -20.80 -13.98
CA LYS A 354 7.78 -20.35 -14.76
C LYS A 354 8.85 -21.44 -14.64
N PRO A 355 9.34 -22.01 -15.75
CA PRO A 355 10.40 -23.00 -15.71
C PRO A 355 11.67 -22.37 -15.15
N THR A 356 12.46 -23.18 -14.44
CA THR A 356 13.77 -22.77 -13.91
C THR A 356 14.78 -23.88 -14.08
N ASP A 357 16.06 -23.52 -14.12
CA ASP A 357 17.18 -24.46 -14.18
C ASP A 357 17.50 -25.08 -12.81
N GLU A 358 16.73 -24.73 -11.78
CA GLU A 358 16.95 -25.14 -10.40
C GLU A 358 16.47 -26.58 -10.16
N ILE A 359 17.30 -27.38 -9.49
CA ILE A 359 16.99 -28.79 -9.19
C ILE A 359 16.52 -28.92 -7.72
N CYS A 360 15.56 -29.81 -7.48
CA CYS A 360 15.07 -30.14 -6.15
C CYS A 360 16.11 -30.96 -5.37
N GLN A 361 16.55 -30.45 -4.23
CA GLN A 361 17.56 -31.11 -3.37
C GLN A 361 17.07 -32.42 -2.74
N GLU A 362 15.75 -32.64 -2.64
CA GLU A 362 15.19 -33.87 -2.05
C GLU A 362 15.00 -35.01 -3.05
N CYS A 363 14.74 -34.72 -4.33
CA CYS A 363 14.36 -35.76 -5.29
C CYS A 363 15.00 -35.65 -6.68
N GLY A 364 15.84 -34.64 -6.91
CA GLY A 364 16.56 -34.44 -8.18
C GLY A 364 15.70 -33.99 -9.36
N ALA A 365 14.40 -33.74 -9.16
CA ALA A 365 13.52 -33.24 -10.22
C ALA A 365 13.70 -31.72 -10.45
N PRO A 366 13.42 -31.20 -11.65
CA PRO A 366 13.39 -29.76 -11.90
C PRO A 366 12.41 -29.04 -10.97
N MET A 367 12.71 -27.80 -10.62
CA MET A 367 11.84 -26.90 -9.88
C MET A 367 11.21 -25.87 -10.82
N VAL A 368 10.07 -25.33 -10.40
CA VAL A 368 9.35 -24.28 -11.11
C VAL A 368 8.99 -23.15 -10.14
N ILE A 369 8.97 -21.91 -10.62
CA ILE A 369 8.49 -20.79 -9.82
C ILE A 369 6.96 -20.79 -9.84
N LYS A 370 6.39 -20.84 -8.64
CA LYS A 370 4.96 -20.70 -8.39
C LYS A 370 4.68 -19.40 -7.68
N THR A 371 3.54 -18.80 -8.00
CA THR A 371 3.05 -17.63 -7.27
C THR A 371 2.08 -18.08 -6.19
N GLY A 372 2.35 -17.73 -4.93
CA GLY A 372 1.47 -18.02 -3.80
C GLY A 372 1.19 -16.78 -2.97
N ARG A 373 0.44 -16.97 -1.86
CA ARG A 373 -0.02 -15.87 -0.99
C ARG A 373 1.07 -14.94 -0.45
N TYR A 374 2.32 -15.40 -0.48
CA TYR A 374 3.49 -14.74 0.10
C TYR A 374 4.52 -14.31 -0.93
N GLY A 375 4.19 -14.40 -2.22
CA GLY A 375 5.10 -14.11 -3.33
C GLY A 375 5.46 -15.36 -4.13
N GLU A 376 6.47 -15.22 -4.97
CA GLU A 376 7.02 -16.29 -5.79
C GLU A 376 7.89 -17.23 -4.95
N PHE A 377 7.79 -18.53 -5.20
CA PHE A 377 8.61 -19.57 -4.55
C PHE A 377 8.91 -20.69 -5.53
N LEU A 378 10.06 -21.35 -5.37
CA LEU A 378 10.39 -22.56 -6.10
C LEU A 378 9.65 -23.75 -5.50
N ALA A 379 8.98 -24.52 -6.34
CA ALA A 379 8.32 -25.76 -5.98
C ALA A 379 8.80 -26.92 -6.86
N CYS A 380 8.94 -28.10 -6.28
CA CYS A 380 9.28 -29.30 -7.05
C CYS A 380 8.20 -29.63 -8.09
N THR A 381 8.62 -29.98 -9.31
CA THR A 381 7.71 -30.42 -10.39
C THR A 381 6.98 -31.72 -10.06
N ARG A 382 7.58 -32.59 -9.24
CA ARG A 382 6.96 -33.86 -8.77
C ARG A 382 5.95 -33.67 -7.64
N PHE A 383 5.53 -32.45 -7.31
CA PHE A 383 4.44 -32.24 -6.36
C PHE A 383 3.14 -32.93 -6.87
N PRO A 384 2.43 -33.73 -6.05
CA PRO A 384 2.50 -33.84 -4.59
C PRO A 384 3.44 -34.92 -4.03
N ALA A 385 4.09 -35.74 -4.87
CA ALA A 385 4.99 -36.81 -4.44
C ALA A 385 6.26 -36.26 -3.76
N CYS A 386 6.76 -35.10 -4.20
CA CYS A 386 7.77 -34.32 -3.49
C CYS A 386 7.20 -32.96 -3.08
N LYS A 387 7.15 -32.69 -1.77
CA LYS A 387 6.59 -31.44 -1.20
C LYS A 387 7.64 -30.34 -0.99
N HIS A 388 8.87 -30.55 -1.46
CA HIS A 388 9.94 -29.59 -1.31
C HIS A 388 9.60 -28.25 -1.96
N THR A 389 9.74 -27.17 -1.18
CA THR A 389 9.63 -25.80 -1.66
C THR A 389 10.74 -24.96 -1.05
N ARG A 390 11.23 -23.96 -1.79
CA ARG A 390 12.23 -23.02 -1.28
C ARG A 390 12.02 -21.61 -1.84
N PRO A 391 12.53 -20.57 -1.16
CA PRO A 391 12.51 -19.22 -1.71
C PRO A 391 13.29 -19.14 -3.03
N VAL A 392 12.89 -18.24 -3.93
CA VAL A 392 13.60 -18.01 -5.19
C VAL A 392 14.93 -17.29 -4.90
N PRO A 393 16.08 -17.83 -5.33
CA PRO A 393 17.37 -17.16 -5.14
C PRO A 393 17.45 -15.89 -6.00
N LEU A 394 18.10 -14.85 -5.49
CA LEU A 394 18.34 -13.60 -6.21
C LEU A 394 19.58 -13.63 -7.11
N GLY A 395 20.32 -14.75 -7.14
CA GLY A 395 21.61 -14.84 -7.84
C GLY A 395 22.74 -14.05 -7.17
N VAL A 396 22.53 -13.54 -5.94
CA VAL A 396 23.54 -12.82 -5.16
C VAL A 396 24.08 -13.73 -4.07
N LYS A 397 25.40 -13.99 -4.10
CA LYS A 397 26.06 -14.79 -3.06
C LYS A 397 26.07 -14.04 -1.73
N CYS A 398 25.94 -14.78 -0.64
CA CYS A 398 25.96 -14.23 0.70
C CYS A 398 27.36 -13.70 1.03
N PRO A 399 27.52 -12.42 1.41
CA PRO A 399 28.83 -11.83 1.71
C PRO A 399 29.47 -12.42 2.97
N LYS A 400 28.68 -13.00 3.88
CA LYS A 400 29.16 -13.61 5.13
C LYS A 400 29.76 -15.01 4.90
N CYS A 401 29.07 -15.87 4.16
CA CYS A 401 29.50 -17.27 3.99
C CYS A 401 30.09 -17.59 2.61
N GLY A 402 29.95 -16.72 1.60
CA GLY A 402 30.45 -16.92 0.24
C GLY A 402 29.76 -18.01 -0.58
N VAL A 403 29.04 -18.93 0.07
CA VAL A 403 28.47 -20.13 -0.58
C VAL A 403 26.97 -20.01 -0.82
N GLY A 404 26.20 -19.61 0.20
CA GLY A 404 24.74 -19.54 0.13
C GLY A 404 24.25 -18.34 -0.68
N ASP A 405 23.18 -18.50 -1.46
CA ASP A 405 22.54 -17.37 -2.14
C ASP A 405 21.59 -16.62 -1.20
N LEU A 406 21.42 -15.32 -1.47
CA LEU A 406 20.41 -14.50 -0.83
C LEU A 406 19.06 -14.70 -1.50
N ALA A 407 18.02 -14.79 -0.69
CA ALA A 407 16.64 -14.86 -1.15
C ALA A 407 15.73 -13.96 -0.32
N GLU A 408 14.62 -13.56 -0.93
CA GLU A 408 13.58 -12.79 -0.24
C GLU A 408 12.87 -13.69 0.78
N ARG A 409 12.81 -13.22 2.03
CA ARG A 409 12.22 -13.90 3.18
C ARG A 409 11.33 -12.92 3.94
N ARG A 410 10.45 -13.46 4.78
CA ARG A 410 9.47 -12.65 5.51
C ARG A 410 9.55 -12.92 7.01
N THR A 411 9.54 -11.84 7.78
CA THR A 411 9.48 -11.91 9.24
C THR A 411 8.10 -12.41 9.70
N ARG A 412 8.01 -12.91 10.94
CA ARG A 412 6.71 -13.26 11.57
C ARG A 412 5.71 -12.07 11.59
N LYS A 413 6.22 -10.84 11.57
CA LYS A 413 5.43 -9.59 11.55
C LYS A 413 5.11 -9.11 10.12
N GLY A 414 5.47 -9.87 9.08
CA GLY A 414 5.06 -9.60 7.71
C GLY A 414 5.94 -8.62 6.92
N ARG A 415 7.06 -8.14 7.48
CA ARG A 415 8.07 -7.33 6.76
C ARG A 415 9.01 -8.23 5.96
N ASN A 416 9.29 -7.87 4.71
CA ASN A 416 10.25 -8.56 3.84
C ASN A 416 11.68 -8.17 4.23
N PHE A 417 12.59 -9.13 4.10
CA PHE A 417 14.03 -8.98 4.27
C PHE A 417 14.74 -9.97 3.35
N PHE A 418 16.02 -9.78 3.10
CA PHE A 418 16.80 -10.65 2.23
C PHE A 418 17.79 -11.40 3.10
N GLY A 419 17.70 -12.73 3.13
CA GLY A 419 18.50 -13.57 4.01
C GLY A 419 19.20 -14.69 3.26
N CYS A 420 20.29 -15.18 3.84
CA CYS A 420 21.00 -16.35 3.31
C CYS A 420 20.09 -17.60 3.31
N LEU A 421 20.10 -18.36 2.22
CA LEU A 421 19.37 -19.62 2.09
C LEU A 421 19.94 -20.74 2.99
N ARG A 422 21.17 -20.61 3.47
CA ARG A 422 21.81 -21.56 4.39
C ARG A 422 21.43 -21.38 5.86
N TYR A 423 20.43 -20.57 6.18
CA TYR A 423 19.93 -20.47 7.56
C TYR A 423 19.42 -21.84 8.05
N PRO A 424 19.81 -22.33 9.24
CA PRO A 424 20.42 -21.59 10.36
C PRO A 424 21.95 -21.50 10.38
N GLU A 425 22.66 -22.16 9.46
CA GLU A 425 24.14 -22.17 9.38
C GLU A 425 24.72 -20.78 9.06
N CYS A 426 23.94 -19.91 8.42
CA CYS A 426 24.28 -18.52 8.17
C CYS A 426 23.07 -17.61 8.43
N ASP A 427 23.25 -16.66 9.35
CA ASP A 427 22.25 -15.68 9.83
C ASP A 427 22.29 -14.33 9.10
N TYR A 428 23.10 -14.21 8.04
CA TYR A 428 23.23 -12.96 7.30
C TYR A 428 21.87 -12.53 6.73
N SER A 429 21.51 -11.26 6.98
CA SER A 429 20.32 -10.64 6.44
C SER A 429 20.52 -9.16 6.16
N THR A 430 19.79 -8.64 5.19
CA THR A 430 19.70 -7.22 4.86
C THR A 430 18.25 -6.80 4.60
N TRP A 431 17.97 -5.50 4.69
CA TRP A 431 16.63 -4.95 4.54
C TRP A 431 16.31 -4.51 3.12
N ASN A 432 17.28 -3.94 2.39
CA ASN A 432 17.04 -3.52 1.02
C ASN A 432 17.49 -4.60 0.03
N ARG A 433 16.95 -4.54 -1.19
CA ARG A 433 17.08 -5.60 -2.19
C ARG A 433 18.52 -5.72 -2.71
N PRO A 434 19.15 -6.89 -2.59
CA PRO A 434 20.39 -7.20 -3.29
C PRO A 434 20.17 -7.27 -4.81
N VAL A 435 21.06 -6.64 -5.57
CA VAL A 435 21.18 -6.77 -7.02
C VAL A 435 22.52 -7.41 -7.36
N ALA A 436 22.53 -8.27 -8.39
CA ALA A 436 23.71 -8.99 -8.86
C ALA A 436 24.62 -8.10 -9.71
N VAL A 437 25.14 -7.03 -9.09
CA VAL A 437 26.04 -6.05 -9.71
C VAL A 437 27.40 -6.14 -9.04
N ALA A 438 28.47 -6.14 -9.83
CA ALA A 438 29.84 -6.16 -9.32
C ALA A 438 30.20 -4.81 -8.69
N CYS A 439 30.75 -4.85 -7.48
CA CYS A 439 31.24 -3.66 -6.81
C CYS A 439 32.53 -3.15 -7.48
N PRO A 440 32.61 -1.87 -7.88
CA PRO A 440 33.82 -1.31 -8.48
C PRO A 440 35.06 -1.33 -7.57
N SER A 441 34.86 -1.30 -6.26
CA SER A 441 35.97 -1.24 -5.28
C SER A 441 36.54 -2.62 -4.93
N CYS A 442 35.71 -3.65 -4.79
CA CYS A 442 36.16 -4.95 -4.28
C CYS A 442 35.79 -6.15 -5.17
N GLY A 443 35.18 -5.91 -6.33
CA GLY A 443 34.78 -6.93 -7.30
C GLY A 443 33.64 -7.85 -6.85
N PHE A 444 33.10 -7.66 -5.64
CA PHE A 444 32.03 -8.51 -5.12
C PHE A 444 30.71 -8.28 -5.87
N VAL A 445 30.11 -9.36 -6.37
CA VAL A 445 28.80 -9.34 -7.05
C VAL A 445 27.68 -9.41 -6.01
N GLY A 446 27.10 -8.25 -5.71
CA GLY A 446 26.09 -8.11 -4.67
C GLY A 446 26.11 -6.70 -4.09
N MET A 447 25.31 -5.83 -4.67
CA MET A 447 25.09 -4.48 -4.16
C MET A 447 23.66 -4.35 -3.66
N GLU A 448 23.48 -3.66 -2.55
CA GLU A 448 22.20 -3.24 -2.02
C GLU A 448 21.71 -2.02 -2.78
N GLU A 449 20.55 -2.11 -3.42
CA GLU A 449 19.98 -0.98 -4.14
C GLU A 449 19.09 -0.13 -3.21
N LYS A 450 19.36 1.17 -3.21
CA LYS A 450 18.60 2.16 -2.46
C LYS A 450 18.17 3.26 -3.41
N GLN A 451 16.87 3.36 -3.64
CA GLN A 451 16.31 4.40 -4.48
C GLN A 451 15.97 5.61 -3.61
N THR A 452 16.57 6.76 -3.92
CA THR A 452 16.24 8.03 -3.27
C THR A 452 16.00 9.09 -4.32
N LYS A 453 14.87 9.79 -4.24
CA LYS A 453 14.52 10.80 -5.26
C LYS A 453 15.53 11.94 -5.37
N THR A 454 16.32 12.21 -4.33
CA THR A 454 17.31 13.29 -4.29
C THR A 454 18.65 12.94 -4.94
N LYS A 455 18.99 11.65 -5.04
CA LYS A 455 20.32 11.18 -5.49
C LYS A 455 20.24 10.06 -6.54
N GLY A 456 19.04 9.73 -7.03
CA GLY A 456 18.83 8.60 -7.94
C GLY A 456 18.97 7.25 -7.25
N VAL A 457 19.33 6.24 -8.04
CA VAL A 457 19.59 4.89 -7.55
C VAL A 457 21.01 4.84 -7.00
N SER A 458 21.17 4.69 -5.68
CA SER A 458 22.47 4.37 -5.09
C SER A 458 22.58 2.88 -4.86
N ARG A 459 23.77 2.33 -5.14
CA ARG A 459 24.10 0.94 -4.89
C ARG A 459 25.21 0.87 -3.87
N LYS A 460 24.94 0.24 -2.73
CA LYS A 460 25.91 0.03 -1.65
C LYS A 460 26.40 -1.41 -1.64
N CYS A 461 27.69 -1.65 -1.72
CA CYS A 461 28.24 -3.00 -1.70
C CYS A 461 27.91 -3.71 -0.38
N LEU A 462 27.37 -4.94 -0.49
CA LEU A 462 27.04 -5.76 0.69
C LEU A 462 28.27 -6.28 1.45
N LYS A 463 29.46 -6.24 0.82
CA LYS A 463 30.73 -6.72 1.39
C LYS A 463 31.60 -5.60 1.97
N CYS A 464 31.92 -4.57 1.16
CA CYS A 464 32.84 -3.50 1.58
C CYS A 464 32.15 -2.18 1.95
N GLY A 465 30.82 -2.08 1.76
CA GLY A 465 30.08 -0.86 2.05
C GLY A 465 30.29 0.30 1.06
N HIS A 466 31.10 0.12 0.01
CA HIS A 466 31.32 1.12 -1.03
C HIS A 466 30.01 1.46 -1.74
N GLU A 467 29.71 2.75 -1.86
CA GLU A 467 28.47 3.25 -2.45
C GLU A 467 28.76 3.93 -3.79
N VAL A 468 28.03 3.53 -4.82
CA VAL A 468 28.07 4.13 -6.14
C VAL A 468 26.71 4.67 -6.53
N MET A 469 26.71 5.80 -7.21
CA MET A 469 25.53 6.36 -7.86
C MET A 469 25.41 5.71 -9.23
N VAL A 470 24.25 5.16 -9.55
CA VAL A 470 24.01 4.52 -10.85
C VAL A 470 23.38 5.54 -11.78
N GLU A 471 24.10 5.93 -12.83
CA GLU A 471 23.48 6.50 -14.03
C GLU A 471 22.88 5.33 -14.83
N GLU A 472 21.59 5.37 -15.13
CA GLU A 472 20.94 4.28 -15.88
C GLU A 472 21.49 4.21 -17.30
N ALA A 473 22.04 3.05 -17.68
CA ALA A 473 22.39 2.76 -19.07
C ALA A 473 21.13 2.43 -19.87
N ALA A 474 21.01 3.03 -21.06
CA ALA A 474 19.91 2.82 -21.99
C ALA A 474 19.63 1.32 -22.26
N PRO A 475 18.36 0.87 -22.36
CA PRO A 475 18.07 -0.47 -22.84
C PRO A 475 18.54 -0.60 -24.29
N ALA A 476 19.28 -1.67 -24.58
CA ALA A 476 19.69 -2.02 -25.93
C ALA A 476 18.46 -2.17 -26.83
N GLU A 477 18.41 -1.40 -27.92
CA GLU A 477 17.40 -1.53 -28.97
C GLU A 477 17.42 -2.97 -29.50
N SER A 478 16.30 -3.67 -29.35
CA SER A 478 16.05 -4.90 -30.10
C SER A 478 15.87 -4.53 -31.57
N VAL A 479 16.91 -4.74 -32.37
CA VAL A 479 16.82 -4.66 -33.82
C VAL A 479 15.88 -5.78 -34.29
N ALA A 480 14.66 -5.39 -34.66
CA ALA A 480 13.75 -6.28 -35.38
C ALA A 480 14.28 -6.43 -36.82
N SER A 481 14.53 -7.68 -37.23
CA SER A 481 14.60 -8.09 -38.64
C SER A 481 13.32 -8.82 -39.01
#